data_AF-A0A136J045-F1
#
_entry.id   AF-A0A136J045-F1
#
_cell.length_a   1.000
_cell.length_b   1.000
_cell.length_c   1.000
_cell.angle_alpha   90.00
_cell.angle_beta   90.00
_cell.angle_gamma   90.00
#
_symmetry.space_group_name_H-M   'P 1'
#
loop_
_entity.id
_entity.type
_entity.pdbx_description
1 polymer ?
#
loop_
_entity_poly.entity_id
_entity_poly.type
_entity_poly.pdbx_seq_one_letter_code
_entity_poly.pdbx_strand_id
1 'polypeptide(L)'
;MDGISIAIGAGIAKAGPEPSRSPIATTGAELPLSPTSAAAAAADSNITSTVMFEPAYAPGPPQPQPQPQQHRPYEAPEWHHDISVAVVEMAFSPPHETPDGHPSWNARLLLRTRDLPRLMREGLFWDDGNIHREAGYVALEQQDGEYPHSGLRNKRVWYLSSTEIATPAYTADFCNPSDSSNHLWVAKLYVWARDMRDLTDFRPAERLWNQTYHCIASSQDAKEVYYEYRHFDRAAQAEAVNAIYDRAPLEGWWPWPRRT
;
A
#
# COMPACT_ATOMS: atom_id res chain seq x y z
N MET A 1 58.54 -5.81 6.45
CA MET A 1 58.23 -5.35 5.10
C MET A 1 56.87 -5.89 4.68
N ASP A 2 55.72 -5.30 4.97
CA ASP A 2 55.29 -4.43 6.07
C ASP A 2 53.78 -4.71 6.19
N GLY A 3 53.35 -5.08 7.39
CA GLY A 3 51.94 -5.21 7.74
C GLY A 3 51.40 -3.87 8.18
N ILE A 4 50.27 -3.45 7.62
CA ILE A 4 49.54 -2.28 8.06
C ILE A 4 48.23 -2.77 8.68
N SER A 5 48.26 -2.92 10.01
CA SER A 5 47.07 -2.96 10.87
C SER A 5 46.63 -1.53 11.11
N ILE A 6 45.35 -1.22 10.86
CA ILE A 6 44.71 0.02 11.32
C ILE A 6 43.66 -0.36 12.36
N ALA A 7 43.97 -0.02 13.60
CA ALA A 7 43.03 0.03 14.71
C ALA A 7 42.26 1.36 14.64
N ILE A 8 40.95 1.34 14.87
CA ILE A 8 40.18 2.54 15.20
C ILE A 8 39.55 2.31 16.57
N GLY A 9 39.95 3.18 17.50
CA GLY A 9 39.59 3.16 18.90
C GLY A 9 38.24 3.82 19.20
N ALA A 10 37.81 3.56 20.43
CA ALA A 10 36.54 3.90 21.04
C ALA A 10 36.29 5.41 21.24
N GLY A 11 35.00 5.78 21.18
CA GLY A 11 34.48 7.06 21.66
C GLY A 11 33.24 6.83 22.53
N ILE A 12 33.45 6.76 23.84
CA ILE A 12 32.43 6.66 24.89
C ILE A 12 31.93 8.07 25.20
N ALA A 13 30.63 8.33 25.12
CA ALA A 13 30.02 9.55 25.65
C ALA A 13 28.98 9.19 26.72
N LYS A 14 29.34 9.55 27.96
CA LYS A 14 28.52 9.56 29.18
C LYS A 14 27.50 10.71 29.09
N ALA A 15 26.23 10.45 29.43
CA ALA A 15 25.29 11.49 29.85
C ALA A 15 24.64 11.06 31.18
N GLY A 16 24.86 11.88 32.21
CA GLY A 16 24.21 11.83 33.52
C GLY A 16 22.99 12.76 33.60
N PRO A 17 22.38 12.94 34.79
CA PRO A 17 20.94 12.79 34.97
C PRO A 17 20.13 14.10 35.13
N GLU A 18 18.80 13.96 34.93
CA GLU A 18 17.60 14.59 35.55
C GLU A 18 17.66 16.03 36.16
N PRO A 19 16.55 16.81 36.12
CA PRO A 19 15.52 16.62 37.17
C PRO A 19 14.04 16.93 36.80
N SER A 20 13.16 16.10 37.38
CA SER A 20 11.91 16.40 38.10
C SER A 20 11.36 17.84 38.07
N ARG A 21 10.11 17.97 37.59
CA ARG A 21 9.14 18.98 38.05
C ARG A 21 7.71 18.39 38.04
N SER A 22 7.09 18.37 39.23
CA SER A 22 5.63 18.29 39.45
C SER A 22 5.15 19.63 40.04
N PRO A 23 3.88 19.80 40.45
CA PRO A 23 2.68 19.91 39.63
C PRO A 23 1.96 21.27 39.89
N ILE A 24 0.97 21.64 39.07
CA ILE A 24 0.02 22.72 39.40
C ILE A 24 -1.41 22.21 39.24
N ALA A 25 -2.16 22.31 40.34
CA ALA A 25 -3.60 22.15 40.45
C ALA A 25 -4.34 23.38 39.92
N THR A 26 -5.62 23.23 39.57
CA THR A 26 -6.71 24.19 39.90
C THR A 26 -8.03 23.73 39.27
N THR A 27 -9.03 23.52 40.14
CA THR A 27 -10.45 23.95 40.09
C THR A 27 -11.24 23.68 38.79
N GLY A 28 -12.35 22.96 38.75
CA GLY A 28 -13.47 22.92 39.70
C GLY A 28 -14.71 23.49 38.99
N ALA A 29 -15.70 22.65 38.70
CA ALA A 29 -17.06 23.08 38.32
C ALA A 29 -18.04 21.92 38.54
N GLU A 30 -18.87 22.06 39.58
CA GLU A 30 -20.12 21.34 39.82
C GLU A 30 -21.15 21.63 38.71
N LEU A 31 -22.06 20.69 38.44
CA LEU A 31 -23.51 20.92 38.33
C LEU A 31 -24.27 19.58 38.50
N PRO A 32 -25.55 19.60 38.91
CA PRO A 32 -26.18 18.53 39.70
C PRO A 32 -27.12 17.63 38.90
N LEU A 33 -27.31 16.38 39.35
CA LEU A 33 -28.48 15.56 38.99
C LEU A 33 -28.93 14.70 40.17
N SER A 34 -30.20 14.85 40.53
CA SER A 34 -31.02 13.87 41.28
C SER A 34 -32.47 14.35 41.18
N PRO A 35 -33.48 13.50 41.47
CA PRO A 35 -33.60 12.05 41.32
C PRO A 35 -34.83 11.76 40.40
N THR A 36 -35.23 10.52 40.11
CA THR A 36 -36.29 9.84 40.89
C THR A 36 -36.64 8.53 40.18
N SER A 37 -36.52 7.43 40.92
CA SER A 37 -37.12 6.13 40.62
C SER A 37 -38.19 5.88 41.66
N ALA A 38 -39.40 5.54 41.25
CA ALA A 38 -40.35 4.80 42.07
C ALA A 38 -41.41 4.14 41.18
N ALA A 39 -41.53 2.83 41.35
CA ALA A 39 -42.54 1.97 40.78
C ALA A 39 -43.92 2.19 41.42
N ALA A 40 -44.98 1.91 40.69
CA ALA A 40 -46.25 1.46 41.26
C ALA A 40 -47.04 0.62 40.24
N ALA A 41 -47.52 -0.51 40.72
CA ALA A 41 -48.35 -1.48 40.05
C ALA A 41 -49.82 -1.03 39.93
N ALA A 42 -50.55 -1.59 38.97
CA ALA A 42 -51.75 -2.41 39.19
C ALA A 42 -52.59 -2.51 37.90
N ALA A 43 -53.30 -3.63 37.81
CA ALA A 43 -54.08 -4.10 36.69
C ALA A 43 -55.28 -3.20 36.34
N ASP A 44 -55.73 -3.26 35.08
CA ASP A 44 -57.12 -3.62 34.80
C ASP A 44 -57.33 -4.05 33.35
N SER A 45 -58.04 -5.16 33.23
CA SER A 45 -58.49 -5.81 32.02
C SER A 45 -59.61 -5.04 31.32
N ASN A 46 -59.47 -4.76 30.03
CA ASN A 46 -60.60 -4.44 29.16
C ASN A 46 -60.40 -5.02 27.75
N ILE A 47 -61.24 -6.01 27.43
CA ILE A 47 -61.35 -6.64 26.12
C ILE A 47 -62.02 -5.64 25.18
N THR A 48 -61.25 -5.07 24.26
CA THR A 48 -61.76 -4.26 23.15
C THR A 48 -61.51 -5.01 21.86
N SER A 49 -62.58 -5.53 21.25
CA SER A 49 -62.56 -6.11 19.90
C SER A 49 -62.10 -5.03 18.91
N THR A 50 -60.83 -5.08 18.54
CA THR A 50 -60.22 -4.20 17.54
C THR A 50 -60.40 -4.83 16.17
N VAL A 51 -61.14 -4.14 15.31
CA VAL A 51 -61.27 -4.46 13.89
C VAL A 51 -59.90 -4.25 13.24
N MET A 52 -59.28 -5.35 12.79
CA MET A 52 -57.97 -5.35 12.11
C MET A 52 -58.11 -4.69 10.73
N PHE A 53 -57.81 -3.40 10.65
CA PHE A 53 -57.43 -2.79 9.37
C PHE A 53 -55.96 -3.14 9.10
N GLU A 54 -55.71 -3.88 8.01
CA GLU A 54 -54.35 -4.07 7.51
C GLU A 54 -53.73 -2.69 7.20
N PRO A 55 -52.62 -2.31 7.84
CA PRO A 55 -51.95 -1.07 7.51
C PRO A 55 -51.42 -1.17 6.08
N ALA A 56 -51.77 -0.19 5.25
CA ALA A 56 -51.21 -0.03 3.91
C ALA A 56 -49.68 -0.09 3.98
N TYR A 57 -49.09 -1.01 3.21
CA TYR A 57 -47.65 -1.25 3.18
C TYR A 57 -46.93 0.03 2.75
N ALA A 58 -46.38 0.77 3.71
CA ALA A 58 -45.53 1.91 3.41
C ALA A 58 -44.27 1.38 2.69
N PRO A 59 -43.92 1.91 1.50
CA PRO A 59 -42.68 1.50 0.85
C PRO A 59 -41.53 1.76 1.83
N GLY A 60 -40.76 0.70 2.12
CA GLY A 60 -39.61 0.80 3.00
C GLY A 60 -38.64 1.88 2.52
N PRO A 61 -37.81 2.44 3.42
CA PRO A 61 -36.81 3.42 3.03
C PRO A 61 -36.00 2.88 1.85
N PRO A 62 -35.73 3.70 0.81
CA PRO A 62 -34.97 3.26 -0.35
C PRO A 62 -33.66 2.67 0.16
N GLN A 63 -33.41 1.40 -0.19
CA GLN A 63 -32.17 0.75 0.19
C GLN A 63 -31.01 1.58 -0.35
N PRO A 64 -29.96 1.83 0.45
CA PRO A 64 -28.78 2.53 -0.04
C PRO A 64 -28.31 1.83 -1.30
N GLN A 65 -28.31 2.54 -2.43
CA GLN A 65 -27.76 1.97 -3.65
C GLN A 65 -26.30 1.59 -3.35
N PRO A 66 -25.86 0.37 -3.72
CA PRO A 66 -24.47 -0.01 -3.53
C PRO A 66 -23.62 1.05 -4.20
N GLN A 67 -22.76 1.71 -3.41
CA GLN A 67 -21.83 2.68 -3.97
C GLN A 67 -21.07 1.98 -5.09
N PRO A 68 -20.88 2.62 -6.26
CA PRO A 68 -20.10 2.03 -7.34
C PRO A 68 -18.76 1.60 -6.75
N GLN A 69 -18.52 0.29 -6.73
CA GLN A 69 -17.30 -0.26 -6.18
C GLN A 69 -16.15 0.33 -6.99
N GLN A 70 -15.30 1.13 -6.35
CA GLN A 70 -14.12 1.68 -6.99
C GLN A 70 -13.31 0.52 -7.56
N HIS A 71 -13.00 0.58 -8.85
CA HIS A 71 -12.29 -0.48 -9.55
C HIS A 71 -10.87 -0.62 -8.97
N ARG A 72 -10.66 -1.64 -8.12
CA ARG A 72 -9.39 -1.92 -7.43
C ARG A 72 -8.91 -3.33 -7.74
N PRO A 73 -8.38 -3.59 -8.96
CA PRO A 73 -8.03 -4.94 -9.41
C PRO A 73 -7.05 -5.67 -8.48
N TYR A 74 -6.11 -4.94 -7.89
CA TYR A 74 -5.13 -5.49 -6.96
C TYR A 74 -5.74 -6.13 -5.70
N GLU A 75 -6.91 -5.65 -5.26
CA GLU A 75 -7.61 -6.15 -4.07
C GLU A 75 -8.60 -7.28 -4.40
N ALA A 76 -8.75 -7.63 -5.67
CA ALA A 76 -9.69 -8.66 -6.07
C ALA A 76 -9.22 -10.05 -5.55
N PRO A 77 -10.11 -10.87 -4.96
CA PRO A 77 -9.72 -12.09 -4.24
C PRO A 77 -8.90 -13.10 -5.06
N GLU A 78 -9.11 -13.15 -6.37
CA GLU A 78 -8.41 -14.05 -7.29
C GLU A 78 -6.90 -13.76 -7.42
N TRP A 79 -6.44 -12.59 -6.95
CA TRP A 79 -5.02 -12.26 -6.89
C TRP A 79 -4.37 -12.63 -5.55
N HIS A 80 -5.17 -13.03 -4.56
CA HIS A 80 -4.72 -13.26 -3.18
C HIS A 80 -4.63 -14.74 -2.77
N HIS A 81 -5.34 -15.62 -3.47
CA HIS A 81 -5.48 -17.03 -3.08
C HIS A 81 -4.79 -18.00 -4.06
N ASP A 82 -4.29 -17.50 -5.17
CA ASP A 82 -3.70 -18.30 -6.23
C ASP A 82 -2.19 -18.38 -6.06
N ILE A 83 -1.71 -19.54 -5.60
CA ILE A 83 -0.28 -19.81 -5.37
C ILE A 83 0.60 -19.64 -6.61
N SER A 84 0.02 -19.63 -7.82
CA SER A 84 0.74 -19.38 -9.06
C SER A 84 1.05 -17.90 -9.30
N VAL A 85 0.46 -17.01 -8.50
CA VAL A 85 0.73 -15.57 -8.56
C VAL A 85 2.11 -15.28 -7.99
N ALA A 86 2.97 -14.70 -8.80
CA ALA A 86 4.19 -14.08 -8.33
C ALA A 86 3.90 -12.67 -7.82
N VAL A 87 4.62 -12.27 -6.76
CA VAL A 87 4.60 -10.91 -6.21
C VAL A 87 5.90 -10.23 -6.58
N VAL A 88 5.80 -9.02 -7.12
CA VAL A 88 6.94 -8.15 -7.41
C VAL A 88 6.82 -6.91 -6.54
N GLU A 89 7.81 -6.68 -5.68
CA GLU A 89 7.92 -5.44 -4.91
C GLU A 89 9.07 -4.61 -5.47
N MET A 90 8.77 -3.36 -5.84
CA MET A 90 9.77 -2.37 -6.23
C MET A 90 9.71 -1.21 -5.26
N ALA A 91 10.87 -0.81 -4.73
CA ALA A 91 10.98 0.36 -3.85
C ALA A 91 11.80 1.46 -4.51
N PHE A 92 11.33 2.68 -4.33
CA PHE A 92 11.85 3.88 -4.97
C PHE A 92 12.11 4.97 -3.93
N SER A 93 13.16 5.74 -4.17
CA SER A 93 13.55 6.88 -3.35
C SER A 93 14.13 7.93 -4.27
N PRO A 94 13.94 9.24 -4.00
CA PRO A 94 14.70 10.24 -4.72
C PRO A 94 16.20 10.01 -4.52
N PRO A 95 17.05 10.54 -5.40
CA PRO A 95 18.47 10.65 -5.13
C PRO A 95 18.64 11.39 -3.79
N HIS A 96 19.68 11.07 -3.02
CA HIS A 96 19.93 11.70 -1.71
C HIS A 96 20.07 13.23 -1.86
N GLU A 97 18.96 13.96 -1.81
CA GLU A 97 18.90 15.39 -2.20
C GLU A 97 18.63 16.33 -1.02
N THR A 98 18.25 15.83 0.16
CA THR A 98 17.98 16.73 1.28
C THR A 98 19.24 17.02 2.10
N PRO A 99 19.40 18.26 2.59
CA PRO A 99 20.48 18.63 3.52
C PRO A 99 20.53 17.75 4.78
N ASP A 100 19.39 17.20 5.19
CA ASP A 100 19.24 16.37 6.38
C ASP A 100 19.56 14.88 6.12
N GLY A 101 19.90 14.52 4.88
CA GLY A 101 20.23 13.14 4.48
C GLY A 101 19.03 12.19 4.36
N HIS A 102 17.82 12.65 4.66
CA HIS A 102 16.59 11.85 4.63
C HIS A 102 15.76 12.16 3.38
N PRO A 103 15.24 11.17 2.63
CA PRO A 103 14.47 11.46 1.42
C PRO A 103 13.20 12.26 1.72
N SER A 104 12.75 13.10 0.77
CA SER A 104 11.49 13.86 0.88
C SER A 104 10.26 12.98 0.66
N TRP A 105 10.43 11.91 -0.12
CA TRP A 105 9.41 10.88 -0.38
C TRP A 105 10.04 9.49 -0.48
N ASN A 106 9.23 8.45 -0.29
CA ASN A 106 9.57 7.06 -0.60
C ASN A 106 8.38 6.44 -1.30
N ALA A 107 8.58 5.49 -2.21
CA ALA A 107 7.49 4.79 -2.84
C ALA A 107 7.73 3.27 -2.89
N ARG A 108 6.64 2.51 -2.86
CA ARG A 108 6.63 1.06 -3.08
C ARG A 108 5.55 0.68 -4.08
N LEU A 109 5.92 0.00 -5.15
CA LEU A 109 5.01 -0.65 -6.08
C LEU A 109 4.94 -2.13 -5.70
N LEU A 110 3.77 -2.58 -5.29
CA LEU A 110 3.47 -4.00 -5.14
C LEU A 110 2.69 -4.45 -6.36
N LEU A 111 3.25 -5.36 -7.12
CA LEU A 111 2.67 -5.91 -8.35
C LEU A 111 2.42 -7.40 -8.17
N ARG A 112 1.34 -7.89 -8.77
CA ARG A 112 1.00 -9.31 -8.87
C ARG A 112 0.88 -9.69 -10.34
N THR A 113 1.43 -10.83 -10.69
CA THR A 113 1.38 -11.38 -12.04
C THR A 113 1.21 -12.89 -11.98
N ARG A 114 0.45 -13.45 -12.93
CA ARG A 114 0.33 -14.91 -13.11
C ARG A 114 1.38 -15.48 -14.06
N ASP A 115 2.10 -14.62 -14.77
CA ASP A 115 3.11 -15.01 -15.75
C ASP A 115 4.34 -14.10 -15.62
N LEU A 116 5.09 -14.30 -14.54
CA LEU A 116 6.33 -13.57 -14.28
C LEU A 116 7.37 -13.78 -15.41
N PRO A 117 7.60 -14.99 -15.95
CA PRO A 117 8.52 -15.16 -17.08
C PRO A 117 8.14 -14.31 -18.28
N ARG A 118 6.86 -14.29 -18.67
CA ARG A 118 6.38 -13.42 -19.76
C ARG A 118 6.61 -11.95 -19.45
N LEU A 119 6.28 -11.49 -18.25
CA LEU A 119 6.46 -10.09 -17.83
C LEU A 119 7.94 -9.64 -17.84
N MET A 120 8.85 -10.54 -17.49
CA MET A 120 10.30 -10.27 -17.56
C MET A 120 10.80 -10.24 -19.00
N ARG A 121 10.34 -11.17 -19.85
CA ARG A 121 10.75 -11.28 -21.26
C ARG A 121 10.23 -10.13 -22.12
N GLU A 122 8.96 -9.78 -21.97
CA GLU A 122 8.28 -8.75 -22.77
C GLU A 122 8.47 -7.36 -22.18
N GLY A 123 8.94 -7.27 -20.93
CA GLY A 123 9.22 -6.03 -20.22
C GLY A 123 8.05 -5.58 -19.34
N LEU A 124 8.38 -5.00 -18.19
CA LEU A 124 7.38 -4.35 -17.35
C LEU A 124 7.26 -2.89 -17.81
N PHE A 125 6.20 -2.57 -18.56
CA PHE A 125 5.90 -1.21 -18.98
C PHE A 125 4.60 -0.73 -18.32
N TRP A 126 4.64 0.48 -17.78
CA TRP A 126 3.44 1.16 -17.34
C TRP A 126 3.61 2.67 -17.44
N ASP A 127 2.50 3.37 -17.66
CA ASP A 127 2.39 4.81 -17.75
C ASP A 127 1.11 5.32 -17.05
N ASP A 128 0.76 6.58 -17.31
CA ASP A 128 -0.44 7.22 -16.77
C ASP A 128 -1.76 6.57 -17.21
N GLY A 129 -1.77 5.81 -18.31
CA GLY A 129 -2.92 5.06 -18.82
C GLY A 129 -3.20 3.78 -18.04
N ASN A 130 -2.22 3.24 -17.32
CA ASN A 130 -2.42 2.08 -16.44
C ASN A 130 -3.05 2.44 -15.08
N ILE A 131 -3.13 3.73 -14.74
CA ILE A 131 -3.54 4.21 -13.41
C ILE A 131 -5.07 4.36 -13.33
N HIS A 132 -5.66 3.67 -12.35
CA HIS A 132 -7.08 3.81 -12.00
C HIS A 132 -7.31 5.07 -11.14
N ARG A 133 -7.49 6.23 -11.79
CA ARG A 133 -7.51 7.56 -11.14
C ARG A 133 -8.56 7.70 -10.03
N GLU A 134 -9.73 7.06 -10.19
CA GLU A 134 -10.85 7.14 -9.25
C GLU A 134 -10.74 6.14 -8.08
N ALA A 135 -9.79 5.20 -8.15
CA ALA A 135 -9.59 4.19 -7.12
C ALA A 135 -8.56 4.60 -6.06
N GLY A 136 -7.72 5.59 -6.38
CA GLY A 136 -6.67 6.07 -5.49
C GLY A 136 -7.22 6.91 -4.32
N TYR A 137 -6.45 6.98 -3.24
CA TYR A 137 -6.81 7.76 -2.05
C TYR A 137 -5.56 8.31 -1.34
N VAL A 138 -5.77 9.30 -0.50
CA VAL A 138 -4.74 9.83 0.42
C VAL A 138 -5.14 9.47 1.84
N ALA A 139 -4.26 8.77 2.56
CA ALA A 139 -4.38 8.55 3.98
C ALA A 139 -3.57 9.60 4.72
N LEU A 140 -4.25 10.38 5.56
CA LEU A 140 -3.64 11.33 6.47
C LEU A 140 -3.24 10.58 7.75
N GLU A 141 -2.09 10.94 8.32
CA GLU A 141 -1.58 10.44 9.61
C GLU A 141 -1.52 8.92 9.70
N GLN A 142 -0.40 8.36 9.24
CA GLN A 142 -0.15 6.92 9.37
C GLN A 142 -0.07 6.53 10.86
N GLN A 143 -1.11 5.88 11.37
CA GLN A 143 -1.22 5.48 12.78
C GLN A 143 -0.22 4.36 13.15
N ASP A 144 0.17 3.53 12.18
CA ASP A 144 1.15 2.45 12.33
C ASP A 144 2.28 2.67 11.32
N GLY A 145 3.33 3.36 11.76
CA GLY A 145 4.44 3.81 10.93
C GLY A 145 5.28 2.64 10.40
N GLU A 146 5.18 2.37 9.10
CA GLU A 146 6.14 1.52 8.38
C GLU A 146 7.54 2.18 8.34
N TYR A 147 7.60 3.50 8.60
CA TYR A 147 8.82 4.29 8.65
C TYR A 147 8.80 5.34 9.79
N PRO A 148 8.77 4.91 11.07
CA PRO A 148 8.55 5.81 12.21
C PRO A 148 9.67 6.86 12.36
N HIS A 149 10.88 6.55 11.90
CA HIS A 149 12.05 7.44 11.99
C HIS A 149 12.27 8.34 10.77
N SER A 150 11.47 8.20 9.71
CA SER A 150 11.68 8.93 8.44
C SER A 150 10.99 10.30 8.39
N GLY A 151 10.02 10.54 9.27
CA GLY A 151 9.13 11.71 9.21
C GLY A 151 8.12 11.68 8.04
N LEU A 152 8.05 10.60 7.26
CA LEU A 152 7.11 10.42 6.17
C LEU A 152 5.71 10.09 6.75
N ARG A 153 4.89 11.12 6.96
CA ARG A 153 3.61 11.03 7.68
C ARG A 153 2.38 10.90 6.78
N ASN A 154 2.49 11.33 5.52
CA ASN A 154 1.39 11.32 4.57
C ASN A 154 1.58 10.16 3.59
N LYS A 155 0.49 9.49 3.20
CA LYS A 155 0.51 8.37 2.24
C LYS A 155 -0.52 8.56 1.14
N ARG A 156 -0.10 8.47 -0.12
CA ARG A 156 -0.98 8.39 -1.29
C ARG A 156 -0.90 7.01 -1.93
N VAL A 157 -2.05 6.50 -2.36
CA VAL A 157 -2.18 5.17 -2.94
C VAL A 157 -2.77 5.28 -4.34
N TRP A 158 -2.19 4.55 -5.29
CA TRP A 158 -2.73 4.34 -6.63
C TRP A 158 -2.90 2.84 -6.90
N TYR A 159 -3.87 2.52 -7.75
CA TYR A 159 -4.06 1.19 -8.29
C TYR A 159 -3.72 1.22 -9.78
N LEU A 160 -3.08 0.16 -10.25
CA LEU A 160 -2.66 0.02 -11.63
C LEU A 160 -3.03 -1.37 -12.17
N SER A 161 -3.23 -1.49 -13.47
CA SER A 161 -3.28 -2.79 -14.14
C SER A 161 -2.77 -2.72 -15.57
N SER A 162 -2.36 -3.87 -16.11
CA SER A 162 -1.97 -3.99 -17.51
C SER A 162 -3.15 -3.72 -18.44
N THR A 163 -2.90 -3.10 -19.58
CA THR A 163 -3.87 -3.04 -20.68
C THR A 163 -3.96 -4.37 -21.45
N GLU A 164 -2.90 -5.19 -21.35
CA GLU A 164 -2.84 -6.50 -21.98
C GLU A 164 -3.67 -7.54 -21.23
N ILE A 165 -4.30 -8.42 -22.02
CA ILE A 165 -5.08 -9.54 -21.53
C ILE A 165 -4.17 -10.76 -21.33
N ALA A 166 -4.27 -11.42 -20.16
CA ALA A 166 -3.47 -12.59 -19.80
C ALA A 166 -3.78 -13.83 -20.66
N THR A 167 -5.04 -13.97 -21.10
CA THR A 167 -5.55 -15.17 -21.80
C THR A 167 -5.34 -15.10 -23.32
N PRO A 168 -5.00 -16.23 -23.98
CA PRO A 168 -4.90 -16.31 -25.43
C PRO A 168 -6.23 -15.98 -26.12
N ALA A 169 -6.15 -15.42 -27.33
CA ALA A 169 -7.26 -14.92 -28.15
C ALA A 169 -8.44 -15.90 -28.38
N TYR A 170 -8.35 -17.17 -27.99
CA TYR A 170 -9.39 -18.17 -28.21
C TYR A 170 -10.57 -18.10 -27.21
N THR A 171 -10.46 -17.35 -26.11
CA THR A 171 -11.57 -17.11 -25.16
C THR A 171 -12.01 -15.65 -25.09
N ALA A 172 -11.46 -14.80 -25.96
CA ALA A 172 -11.66 -13.34 -25.93
C ALA A 172 -13.15 -12.94 -26.09
N ASP A 173 -13.94 -13.74 -26.81
CA ASP A 173 -15.36 -13.45 -27.06
C ASP A 173 -16.25 -13.49 -25.81
N PHE A 174 -15.76 -14.05 -24.69
CA PHE A 174 -16.51 -14.15 -23.43
C PHE A 174 -15.87 -13.38 -22.26
N CYS A 175 -14.75 -12.72 -22.48
CA CYS A 175 -14.06 -11.97 -21.44
C CYS A 175 -14.73 -10.61 -21.25
N ASN A 176 -15.41 -10.42 -20.11
CA ASN A 176 -15.86 -9.10 -19.70
C ASN A 176 -14.60 -8.23 -19.42
N PRO A 177 -14.38 -7.12 -20.12
CA PRO A 177 -13.21 -6.26 -19.89
C PRO A 177 -13.16 -5.67 -18.47
N SER A 178 -14.26 -5.70 -17.72
CA SER A 178 -14.29 -5.32 -16.30
C SER A 178 -13.91 -6.46 -15.34
N ASP A 179 -13.59 -7.65 -15.84
CA ASP A 179 -13.15 -8.77 -15.03
C ASP A 179 -11.65 -8.62 -14.74
N SER A 180 -11.32 -8.38 -13.47
CA SER A 180 -9.96 -8.20 -12.98
C SER A 180 -9.07 -9.43 -13.19
N SER A 181 -9.65 -10.59 -13.52
CA SER A 181 -8.89 -11.78 -13.91
C SER A 181 -8.21 -11.66 -15.28
N ASN A 182 -8.65 -10.72 -16.13
CA ASN A 182 -8.12 -10.59 -17.49
C ASN A 182 -6.77 -9.89 -17.57
N HIS A 183 -6.31 -9.19 -16.52
CA HIS A 183 -5.03 -8.48 -16.60
C HIS A 183 -3.83 -9.43 -16.49
N LEU A 184 -2.79 -9.20 -17.31
CA LEU A 184 -1.48 -9.85 -17.15
C LEU A 184 -0.88 -9.56 -15.77
N TRP A 185 -1.00 -8.31 -15.32
CA TRP A 185 -0.58 -7.90 -14.00
C TRP A 185 -1.49 -6.82 -13.41
N VAL A 186 -1.55 -6.78 -12.08
CA VAL A 186 -2.22 -5.74 -11.30
C VAL A 186 -1.25 -5.22 -10.26
N ALA A 187 -1.33 -3.94 -9.90
CA ALA A 187 -0.42 -3.35 -8.94
C ALA A 187 -1.07 -2.30 -8.04
N LYS A 188 -0.40 -2.04 -6.92
CA LYS A 188 -0.72 -1.01 -5.94
C LYS A 188 0.55 -0.23 -5.63
N LEU A 189 0.51 1.07 -5.88
CA LEU A 189 1.62 1.99 -5.63
C LEU A 189 1.31 2.80 -4.37
N TYR A 190 2.22 2.73 -3.40
CA TYR A 190 2.24 3.57 -2.22
C TYR A 190 3.31 4.64 -2.39
N VAL A 191 2.98 5.89 -2.09
CA VAL A 191 3.97 6.97 -1.96
C VAL A 191 3.78 7.60 -0.60
N TRP A 192 4.85 7.62 0.18
CA TRP A 192 4.94 8.32 1.44
C TRP A 192 5.72 9.61 1.25
N ALA A 193 5.28 10.70 1.88
CA ALA A 193 6.00 11.96 1.88
C ALA A 193 5.83 12.70 3.21
N ARG A 194 6.75 13.63 3.49
CA ARG A 194 6.64 14.51 4.67
C ARG A 194 5.55 15.55 4.47
N ASP A 195 5.47 16.12 3.28
CA ASP A 195 4.52 17.18 2.97
C ASP A 195 3.47 16.74 1.97
N MET A 196 2.23 17.16 2.21
CA MET A 196 1.10 16.89 1.32
C MET A 196 1.31 17.45 -0.09
N ARG A 197 2.12 18.52 -0.21
CA ARG A 197 2.50 19.09 -1.49
C ARG A 197 3.26 18.09 -2.36
N ASP A 198 4.20 17.36 -1.78
CA ASP A 198 4.97 16.33 -2.51
C ASP A 198 4.05 15.24 -3.07
N LEU A 199 3.00 14.85 -2.33
CA LEU A 199 2.02 13.87 -2.80
C LEU A 199 1.08 14.43 -3.88
N THR A 200 0.74 15.71 -3.81
CA THR A 200 -0.16 16.37 -4.78
C THR A 200 0.52 16.54 -6.13
N ASP A 201 1.78 16.97 -6.09
CA ASP A 201 2.62 17.20 -7.26
C ASP A 201 3.27 15.90 -7.78
N PHE A 202 3.09 14.77 -7.07
CA PHE A 202 3.66 13.49 -7.48
C PHE A 202 3.07 13.02 -8.81
N ARG A 203 3.95 12.66 -9.75
CA ARG A 203 3.62 12.03 -11.04
C ARG A 203 4.36 10.70 -11.11
N PRO A 204 3.67 9.56 -10.86
CA PRO A 204 4.33 8.26 -10.75
C PRO A 204 5.24 7.91 -11.92
N ALA A 205 4.74 7.97 -13.16
CA ALA A 205 5.49 7.54 -14.34
C ALA A 205 6.74 8.42 -14.59
N GLU A 206 6.65 9.72 -14.29
CA GLU A 206 7.77 10.65 -14.48
C GLU A 206 8.79 10.58 -13.35
N ARG A 207 8.34 10.51 -12.09
CA ARG A 207 9.22 10.61 -10.92
C ARG A 207 9.91 9.32 -10.53
N LEU A 208 9.30 8.16 -10.79
CA LEU A 208 9.87 6.89 -10.37
C LEU A 208 10.95 6.38 -11.32
N TRP A 209 11.01 6.91 -12.54
CA TRP A 209 11.96 6.46 -13.54
C TRP A 209 13.40 6.60 -13.04
N ASN A 210 14.18 5.52 -13.09
CA ASN A 210 15.54 5.43 -12.57
C ASN A 210 15.71 5.64 -11.06
N GLN A 211 14.63 5.64 -10.26
CA GLN A 211 14.69 5.81 -8.81
C GLN A 211 14.56 4.50 -8.02
N THR A 212 14.53 3.36 -8.72
CA THR A 212 14.44 2.04 -8.10
C THR A 212 15.72 1.70 -7.35
N TYR A 213 15.64 1.55 -6.03
CA TYR A 213 16.78 1.13 -5.22
C TYR A 213 16.70 -0.33 -4.77
N HIS A 214 15.51 -0.92 -4.83
CA HIS A 214 15.26 -2.31 -4.47
C HIS A 214 14.16 -2.87 -5.35
N CYS A 215 14.33 -4.11 -5.81
CA CYS A 215 13.30 -4.85 -6.53
C CYS A 215 13.44 -6.33 -6.21
N ILE A 216 12.35 -6.96 -5.80
CA ILE A 216 12.29 -8.39 -5.53
C ILE A 216 11.06 -8.99 -6.22
N ALA A 217 11.23 -10.15 -6.85
CA ALA A 217 10.13 -10.98 -7.31
C ALA A 217 10.18 -12.33 -6.59
N SER A 218 9.06 -12.73 -6.00
CA SER A 218 8.97 -13.97 -5.22
C SER A 218 7.65 -14.69 -5.47
N SER A 219 7.55 -15.93 -5.00
CA SER A 219 6.26 -16.60 -4.81
C SER A 219 5.37 -15.79 -3.87
N GLN A 220 4.05 -16.00 -3.96
CA GLN A 220 3.08 -15.30 -3.09
C GLN A 220 3.30 -15.53 -1.60
N ASP A 221 3.82 -16.70 -1.21
CA ASP A 221 4.16 -17.04 0.17
C ASP A 221 5.58 -16.65 0.58
N ALA A 222 6.32 -15.95 -0.31
CA ALA A 222 7.69 -15.50 -0.14
C ALA A 222 8.71 -16.61 0.18
N LYS A 223 8.40 -17.87 -0.11
CA LYS A 223 9.34 -18.99 0.10
C LYS A 223 10.34 -19.14 -1.05
N GLU A 224 10.00 -18.68 -2.24
CA GLU A 224 10.86 -18.73 -3.42
C GLU A 224 11.14 -17.32 -3.92
N VAL A 225 12.41 -16.99 -4.13
CA VAL A 225 12.84 -15.72 -4.74
C VAL A 225 13.29 -16.00 -6.16
N TYR A 226 12.61 -15.38 -7.13
CA TYR A 226 12.92 -15.51 -8.55
C TYR A 226 13.86 -14.40 -9.04
N TYR A 227 13.80 -13.23 -8.40
CA TYR A 227 14.56 -12.06 -8.78
C TYR A 227 14.85 -11.19 -7.55
N GLU A 228 16.07 -10.67 -7.43
CA GLU A 228 16.40 -9.67 -6.42
C GLU A 228 17.46 -8.70 -6.94
N TYR A 229 17.26 -7.42 -6.65
CA TYR A 229 18.16 -6.34 -6.97
C TYR A 229 18.19 -5.31 -5.83
N ARG A 230 19.39 -4.85 -5.49
CA ARG A 230 19.64 -3.80 -4.48
C ARG A 230 20.70 -2.81 -5.01
N HIS A 231 20.39 -1.52 -4.97
CA HIS A 231 21.27 -0.46 -5.50
C HIS A 231 22.29 0.08 -4.49
N PHE A 232 22.04 -0.07 -3.17
CA PHE A 232 22.72 0.70 -2.12
C PHE A 232 24.25 0.57 -2.06
N ASP A 233 24.84 -0.53 -2.54
CA ASP A 233 26.29 -0.61 -2.75
C ASP A 233 26.67 -1.61 -3.87
N ARG A 234 27.94 -1.58 -4.31
CA ARG A 234 28.45 -2.48 -5.35
C ARG A 234 28.47 -3.95 -4.95
N ALA A 235 28.62 -4.26 -3.67
CA ALA A 235 28.59 -5.64 -3.18
C ALA A 235 27.17 -6.20 -3.26
N ALA A 236 26.16 -5.43 -2.86
CA ALA A 236 24.74 -5.70 -3.04
C ALA A 236 24.36 -5.89 -4.52
N GLN A 237 24.95 -5.12 -5.44
CA GLN A 237 24.75 -5.35 -6.87
C GLN A 237 25.37 -6.66 -7.37
N ALA A 238 26.46 -7.13 -6.74
CA ALA A 238 27.05 -8.44 -7.07
C ALA A 238 26.20 -9.62 -6.58
N GLU A 239 25.32 -9.37 -5.61
CA GLU A 239 24.34 -10.33 -5.08
C GLU A 239 23.01 -10.33 -5.85
N ALA A 240 22.86 -9.47 -6.87
CA ALA A 240 21.66 -9.45 -7.69
C ALA A 240 21.43 -10.81 -8.36
N VAL A 241 20.20 -11.31 -8.28
CA VAL A 241 19.82 -12.62 -8.79
C VAL A 241 18.63 -12.50 -9.72
N ASN A 242 18.62 -13.33 -10.76
CA ASN A 242 17.49 -13.53 -11.65
C ASN A 242 17.52 -15.00 -12.07
N ALA A 243 16.68 -15.82 -11.45
CA ALA A 243 16.65 -17.26 -11.64
C ALA A 243 15.96 -17.69 -12.95
N ILE A 244 15.27 -16.77 -13.64
CA ILE A 244 14.49 -17.08 -14.85
C ILE A 244 15.32 -16.81 -16.11
N TYR A 245 16.01 -15.67 -16.15
CA TYR A 245 16.74 -15.19 -17.33
C TYR A 245 18.24 -14.93 -17.08
N ASP A 246 18.76 -15.32 -15.92
CA ASP A 246 20.15 -15.10 -15.53
C ASP A 246 20.60 -13.64 -15.72
N ARG A 247 21.49 -13.40 -16.68
CA ARG A 247 22.05 -12.08 -16.99
C ARG A 247 21.46 -11.45 -18.25
N ALA A 248 20.43 -12.05 -18.85
CA ALA A 248 19.81 -11.48 -20.02
C ALA A 248 19.17 -10.11 -19.67
N PRO A 249 19.36 -9.09 -20.52
CA PRO A 249 18.82 -7.76 -20.26
C PRO A 249 17.29 -7.78 -20.36
N LEU A 250 16.63 -7.20 -19.36
CA LEU A 250 15.19 -7.00 -19.26
C LEU A 250 14.82 -5.59 -19.70
N GLU A 251 13.59 -5.43 -20.19
CA GLU A 251 13.06 -4.16 -20.72
C GLU A 251 12.09 -3.46 -19.75
N GLY A 252 11.88 -2.17 -19.94
CA GLY A 252 10.94 -1.39 -19.14
C GLY A 252 11.48 -1.02 -17.76
N TRP A 253 10.66 -1.23 -16.73
CA TRP A 253 10.88 -0.77 -15.35
C TRP A 253 11.80 -1.70 -14.52
N TRP A 254 12.30 -2.80 -15.09
CA TRP A 254 13.26 -3.68 -14.43
C TRP A 254 14.61 -2.97 -14.21
N PRO A 255 15.12 -2.89 -12.97
CA PRO A 255 16.36 -2.15 -12.69
C PRO A 255 17.64 -2.89 -13.11
N TRP A 256 17.58 -4.22 -13.23
CA TRP A 256 18.71 -5.08 -13.56
C TRP A 256 18.25 -6.45 -14.13
N PRO A 257 19.06 -7.17 -14.91
CA PRO A 257 20.06 -6.61 -15.82
C PRO A 257 19.29 -5.73 -16.81
N ARG A 258 19.70 -4.47 -16.98
CA ARG A 258 18.93 -3.51 -17.77
C ARG A 258 19.39 -3.50 -19.23
N ARG A 259 18.45 -3.45 -20.17
CA ARG A 259 18.75 -3.15 -21.57
C ARG A 259 19.11 -1.65 -21.69
N THR A 260 20.37 -1.37 -22.02
CA THR A 260 20.88 -0.02 -22.31
C THR A 260 20.51 0.44 -23.71
#